data_AF-A0A950NQI9-F1
#
_entry.id   AF-A0A950NQI9-F1
#
_cell.length_a   1.000
_cell.length_b   1.000
_cell.length_c   1.000
_cell.angle_alpha   90.00
_cell.angle_beta   90.00
_cell.angle_gamma   90.00
#
_symmetry.space_group_name_H-M   'P 1'
#
loop_
_entity.id
_entity.type
_entity.pdbx_description
1 polymer ?
#
loop_
_entity_poly.entity_id
_entity_poly.type
_entity_poly.pdbx_seq_one_letter_code
_entity_poly.pdbx_strand_id
1 'polypeptide(L)'
;TGKTEVTLPPRVHGPAPDDEAPAAVAKAFAQTFGSGAVVSNDYVEDAEEMAGYIGQAGSRYGPLTQFTVRIDAIRFPDPDIAEVRFQMVMNAGPSGFPFQGAARRRDGTWRVTRDTVARVLGTAGVTVPHRPV
;
A
#
# COMPACT_ATOMS: atom_id res chain seq x y z
N THR A 1 -4.77 -26.83 -16.56
CA THR A 1 -4.00 -25.85 -17.35
C THR A 1 -3.60 -24.72 -16.43
N GLY A 2 -2.38 -24.75 -15.87
CA GLY A 2 -1.92 -23.71 -14.95
C GLY A 2 -1.58 -22.45 -15.73
N LYS A 3 -2.30 -21.36 -15.50
CA LYS A 3 -1.89 -20.05 -16.00
C LYS A 3 -0.69 -19.63 -15.16
N THR A 4 0.50 -19.59 -15.75
CA THR A 4 1.63 -18.87 -15.16
C THR A 4 1.20 -17.40 -15.07
N GLU A 5 0.89 -16.94 -13.87
CA GLU A 5 0.58 -15.53 -13.63
C GLU A 5 1.88 -14.75 -13.79
N VAL A 6 2.03 -14.09 -14.94
CA VAL A 6 3.19 -13.23 -15.21
C VAL A 6 2.98 -11.93 -14.45
N THR A 7 3.59 -11.81 -13.28
CA THR A 7 3.68 -10.53 -12.56
C THR A 7 4.64 -9.62 -13.31
N LEU A 8 4.10 -8.70 -14.11
CA LEU A 8 4.90 -7.67 -14.75
C LEU A 8 5.44 -6.70 -13.68
N PRO A 9 6.70 -6.25 -13.80
CA PRO A 9 7.22 -5.22 -12.91
C PRO A 9 6.37 -3.93 -13.05
N PRO A 10 6.26 -3.14 -11.97
CA PRO A 10 5.51 -1.90 -12.02
C PRO A 10 6.13 -0.94 -13.03
N ARG A 11 5.30 -0.15 -13.71
CA ARG A 11 5.81 0.94 -14.55
C ARG A 11 6.37 2.03 -13.65
N VAL A 12 7.62 2.43 -13.86
CA VAL A 12 8.28 3.48 -13.08
C VAL A 12 8.40 4.76 -13.92
N HIS A 13 8.03 5.89 -13.33
CA HIS A 13 8.06 7.21 -13.96
C HIS A 13 8.82 8.23 -13.08
N GLY A 14 9.56 9.13 -13.73
CA GLY A 14 10.37 10.14 -13.05
C GLY A 14 11.71 9.59 -12.55
N PRO A 15 12.55 10.46 -11.97
CA PRO A 15 13.86 10.06 -11.44
C PRO A 15 13.67 9.38 -10.08
N ALA A 16 13.65 8.05 -10.07
CA ALA A 16 13.78 7.32 -8.81
C ALA A 16 15.10 7.73 -8.12
N PRO A 17 15.13 7.87 -6.77
CA PRO A 17 16.34 8.28 -6.06
C PRO A 17 17.51 7.32 -6.20
N ASP A 18 17.19 6.03 -6.32
CA ASP A 18 18.10 4.90 -6.45
C ASP A 18 17.34 3.73 -7.09
N ASP A 19 18.08 2.70 -7.53
CA ASP A 19 17.52 1.53 -8.23
C ASP A 19 16.65 0.65 -7.31
N GLU A 20 16.80 0.77 -5.99
CA GLU A 20 16.07 -0.03 -5.00
C GLU A 20 14.73 0.61 -4.62
N ALA A 21 14.57 1.93 -4.79
CA ALA A 21 13.39 2.68 -4.38
C ALA A 21 12.06 2.11 -4.91
N PRO A 22 11.91 1.72 -6.19
CA PRO A 22 10.66 1.12 -6.66
C PRO A 22 10.29 -0.17 -5.92
N ALA A 23 11.28 -1.02 -5.63
CA ALA A 23 11.07 -2.27 -4.90
C ALA A 23 10.74 -2.02 -3.43
N ALA A 24 11.41 -1.05 -2.79
CA ALA A 24 11.13 -0.65 -1.42
C ALA A 24 9.71 -0.07 -1.27
N VAL A 25 9.28 0.79 -2.21
CA VAL A 25 7.91 1.32 -2.25
C VAL A 25 6.90 0.19 -2.44
N ALA A 26 7.11 -0.71 -3.41
CA ALA A 26 6.21 -1.84 -3.64
C ALA A 26 6.09 -2.75 -2.40
N LYS A 27 7.22 -3.00 -1.70
CA LYS A 27 7.25 -3.76 -0.46
C LYS A 27 6.43 -3.08 0.64
N ALA A 28 6.57 -1.76 0.84
CA ALA A 28 5.81 -1.03 1.84
C ALA A 28 4.29 -1.17 1.61
N PHE A 29 3.82 -1.04 0.36
CA PHE A 29 2.41 -1.24 0.02
C PHE A 29 1.95 -2.69 0.25
N ALA A 30 2.73 -3.68 -0.16
CA ALA A 30 2.40 -5.09 0.03
C ALA A 30 2.32 -5.47 1.51
N GLN A 31 3.24 -4.98 2.35
CA GLN A 31 3.24 -5.21 3.80
C GLN A 31 2.14 -4.45 4.53
N THR A 32 1.65 -3.34 3.97
CA THR A 32 0.58 -2.55 4.58
C THR A 32 -0.82 -3.09 4.27
N PHE A 33 -1.05 -3.54 3.03
CA PHE A 33 -2.40 -3.91 2.56
C PHE A 33 -2.57 -5.38 2.14
N GLY A 34 -1.50 -6.16 2.11
CA GLY A 34 -1.56 -7.59 1.81
C GLY A 34 -2.04 -8.45 2.99
N SER A 35 -2.35 -9.71 2.72
CA SER A 35 -2.62 -10.71 3.74
C SER A 35 -1.40 -10.87 4.65
N GLY A 36 -1.60 -10.83 5.97
CA GLY A 36 -0.49 -10.78 6.92
C GLY A 36 0.12 -9.38 7.08
N ALA A 37 -0.65 -8.33 6.76
CA ALA A 37 -0.23 -6.95 6.90
C ALA A 37 0.44 -6.70 8.25
N VAL A 38 1.65 -6.15 8.20
CA VAL A 38 2.43 -5.80 9.38
C VAL A 38 2.28 -4.30 9.59
N VAL A 39 1.55 -3.93 10.64
CA VAL A 39 1.49 -2.52 11.06
C VAL A 39 2.76 -2.22 11.84
N SER A 40 3.78 -1.77 11.11
CA SER A 40 5.08 -1.35 11.66
C SER A 40 5.44 0.04 11.13
N ASN A 41 6.21 0.78 11.93
CA ASN A 41 6.87 2.01 11.51
C ASN A 41 7.88 1.78 10.38
N ASP A 42 8.13 0.56 9.94
CA ASP A 42 8.92 0.28 8.74
C ASP A 42 8.14 0.48 7.44
N TYR A 43 6.80 0.43 7.49
CA TYR A 43 5.96 0.38 6.29
C TYR A 43 4.84 1.42 6.29
N VAL A 44 4.44 1.95 7.44
CA VAL A 44 3.30 2.85 7.60
C VAL A 44 3.72 4.08 8.39
N GLU A 45 3.36 5.28 7.93
CA GLU A 45 3.47 6.50 8.74
C GLU A 45 2.53 6.43 9.96
N ASP A 46 3.00 6.85 11.13
CA ASP A 46 2.25 6.84 12.40
C ASP A 46 1.69 5.44 12.75
N ALA A 47 2.47 4.38 12.55
CA ALA A 47 1.98 3.00 12.60
C ALA A 47 1.27 2.63 13.92
N GLU A 48 1.76 3.12 15.05
CA GLU A 48 1.16 2.88 16.37
C GLU A 48 -0.28 3.38 16.44
N GLU A 49 -0.54 4.58 15.93
CA GLU A 49 -1.89 5.16 15.89
C GLU A 49 -2.76 4.47 14.82
N MET A 50 -2.16 4.09 13.70
CA MET A 50 -2.87 3.45 12.58
C MET A 50 -3.27 2.00 12.87
N ALA A 51 -2.60 1.32 13.79
CA ALA A 51 -2.83 -0.09 14.12
C ALA A 51 -4.29 -0.40 14.49
N GLY A 52 -4.91 0.44 15.31
CA GLY A 52 -6.31 0.26 15.72
C GLY A 52 -7.29 0.31 14.55
N TYR A 53 -7.08 1.24 13.61
CA TYR A 53 -7.94 1.40 12.44
C TYR A 53 -7.74 0.29 11.41
N ILE A 54 -6.50 -0.15 11.19
CA ILE A 54 -6.19 -1.29 10.30
C ILE A 54 -6.80 -2.58 10.86
N GLY A 55 -6.68 -2.81 12.18
CA GLY A 55 -7.32 -3.94 12.86
C GLY A 55 -8.85 -3.90 12.77
N GLN A 56 -9.46 -2.72 12.88
CA GLN A 56 -10.90 -2.54 12.71
C GLN A 56 -11.35 -2.89 11.29
N ALA A 57 -10.63 -2.45 10.26
CA ALA A 57 -10.94 -2.79 8.88
C ALA A 57 -10.76 -4.29 8.62
N GLY A 58 -9.66 -4.87 9.11
CA GLY A 58 -9.40 -6.31 9.04
C GLY A 58 -10.55 -7.13 9.62
N SER A 59 -11.10 -6.73 10.77
CA SER A 59 -12.23 -7.43 11.42
C SER A 59 -13.55 -7.35 10.66
N ARG A 60 -13.71 -6.39 9.73
CA ARG A 60 -14.90 -6.32 8.85
C ARG A 60 -14.83 -7.36 7.73
N TYR A 61 -13.63 -7.80 7.40
CA TYR A 61 -13.40 -8.91 6.49
C TYR A 61 -13.25 -10.19 7.31
N GLY A 62 -13.86 -11.29 6.89
CA GLY A 62 -13.75 -12.55 7.62
C GLY A 62 -12.29 -13.06 7.66
N PRO A 63 -11.90 -13.91 8.62
CA PRO A 63 -10.50 -14.35 8.80
C PRO A 63 -9.93 -15.16 7.62
N LEU A 64 -10.80 -15.62 6.72
CA LEU A 64 -10.42 -16.33 5.49
C LEU A 64 -10.20 -15.39 4.29
N THR A 65 -10.47 -14.09 4.46
CA THR A 65 -10.32 -13.11 3.39
C THR A 65 -8.84 -12.80 3.18
N GLN A 66 -8.37 -13.05 1.97
CA GLN A 66 -7.00 -12.74 1.57
C GLN A 66 -7.00 -11.50 0.67
N PHE A 67 -6.07 -10.60 0.94
CA PHE A 67 -5.74 -9.48 0.09
C PHE A 67 -4.35 -9.64 -0.52
N THR A 68 -4.22 -9.29 -1.79
CA THR A 68 -2.94 -9.15 -2.50
C THR A 68 -2.89 -7.77 -3.10
N VAL A 69 -1.72 -7.13 -3.03
CA VAL A 69 -1.50 -5.83 -3.63
C VAL A 69 -0.78 -6.00 -4.95
N ARG A 70 -1.34 -5.45 -6.03
CA ARG A 70 -0.68 -5.34 -7.32
C ARG A 70 -0.34 -3.89 -7.60
N ILE A 71 0.93 -3.59 -7.83
CA ILE A 71 1.38 -2.24 -8.19
C ILE A 71 1.32 -2.09 -9.71
N ASP A 72 0.49 -1.17 -10.19
CA ASP A 72 0.37 -0.91 -11.63
C ASP A 72 1.41 0.13 -12.11
N ALA A 73 1.66 1.16 -11.30
CA ALA A 73 2.63 2.21 -11.61
C ALA A 73 3.15 2.91 -10.34
N ILE A 74 4.40 3.37 -10.41
CA ILE A 74 5.06 4.22 -9.41
C ILE A 74 5.59 5.46 -10.14
N ARG A 75 5.33 6.65 -9.58
CA ARG A 75 5.87 7.92 -10.05
C ARG A 75 6.63 8.60 -8.92
N PHE A 76 7.86 9.03 -9.18
CA PHE A 76 8.67 9.80 -8.24
C PHE A 76 8.62 11.29 -8.63
N PRO A 77 7.69 12.09 -8.07
CA PRO A 77 7.66 13.54 -8.28
C PRO A 77 8.85 14.26 -7.62
N ASP A 78 9.39 13.71 -6.53
CA ASP A 78 10.60 14.17 -5.87
C ASP A 78 11.35 12.96 -5.26
N PRO A 79 12.55 13.15 -4.69
CA PRO A 79 13.34 12.05 -4.14
C PRO A 79 12.74 11.36 -2.90
N ASP A 80 11.83 12.02 -2.19
CA ASP A 80 11.27 11.55 -0.92
C ASP A 80 9.78 11.20 -1.00
N ILE A 81 9.17 11.30 -2.18
CA ILE A 81 7.75 11.03 -2.43
C ILE A 81 7.61 10.10 -3.63
N ALA A 82 6.81 9.06 -3.45
CA ALA A 82 6.42 8.15 -4.51
C ALA A 82 4.90 8.10 -4.58
N GLU A 83 4.32 8.52 -5.70
CA GLU A 83 2.91 8.30 -6.00
C GLU A 83 2.71 6.93 -6.61
N VAL A 84 1.70 6.21 -6.15
CA VAL A 84 1.51 4.80 -6.48
C VAL A 84 0.08 4.57 -6.93
N ARG A 85 -0.07 3.95 -8.11
CA ARG A 85 -1.32 3.37 -8.57
C ARG A 85 -1.25 1.87 -8.34
N PHE A 86 -2.22 1.33 -7.61
CA PHE A 86 -2.23 -0.07 -7.20
C PHE A 86 -3.64 -0.63 -7.18
N GLN A 87 -3.73 -1.96 -7.14
CA GLN A 87 -4.97 -2.69 -6.98
C GLN A 87 -4.90 -3.58 -5.75
N MET A 88 -6.01 -3.63 -5.00
CA MET A 88 -6.21 -4.64 -3.97
C MET A 88 -7.06 -5.78 -4.54
N VAL A 89 -6.47 -6.95 -4.66
CA VAL A 89 -7.14 -8.17 -5.14
C VAL A 89 -7.60 -8.97 -3.93
N MET A 90 -8.89 -9.28 -3.87
CA MET A 90 -9.49 -10.10 -2.82
C MET A 90 -9.60 -11.55 -3.29
N ASN A 91 -9.14 -12.51 -2.48
CA ASN A 91 -9.25 -13.96 -2.70
C ASN A 91 -8.81 -14.44 -4.10
N ALA A 92 -7.72 -13.88 -4.63
CA ALA A 92 -7.23 -14.14 -6.00
C ALA A 92 -8.31 -13.93 -7.09
N GLY A 93 -9.26 -13.03 -6.84
CA GLY A 93 -10.30 -12.68 -7.79
C GLY A 93 -9.73 -12.11 -9.10
N PRO A 94 -10.50 -12.18 -10.20
CA PRO A 94 -10.03 -11.76 -11.52
C PRO A 94 -9.80 -10.24 -11.65
N SER A 95 -10.30 -9.45 -10.72
CA SER A 95 -10.19 -7.99 -10.71
C SER A 95 -9.91 -7.47 -9.30
N GLY A 96 -8.96 -6.54 -9.18
CA GLY A 96 -8.71 -5.81 -7.94
C GLY A 96 -9.42 -4.47 -7.90
N PHE A 97 -9.63 -3.95 -6.70
CA PHE A 97 -10.14 -2.61 -6.45
C PHE A 97 -9.02 -1.60 -6.70
N PRO A 98 -9.18 -0.65 -7.64
CA PRO A 98 -8.13 0.30 -7.98
C PRO A 98 -8.03 1.42 -6.93
N PHE A 99 -6.79 1.79 -6.60
CA PHE A 99 -6.47 2.87 -5.70
C PHE A 99 -5.32 3.72 -6.23
N GLN A 100 -5.29 4.97 -5.76
CA GLN A 100 -4.14 5.85 -5.88
C GLN A 100 -3.77 6.36 -4.49
N GLY A 101 -2.47 6.32 -4.20
CA GLY A 101 -1.89 6.74 -2.94
C GLY A 101 -0.45 7.21 -3.11
N ALA A 102 0.22 7.37 -1.99
CA ALA A 102 1.60 7.79 -1.92
C ALA A 102 2.36 7.09 -0.79
N ALA A 103 3.65 6.88 -1.00
CA ALA A 103 4.63 6.63 0.03
C ALA A 103 5.57 7.82 0.17
N ARG A 104 6.10 8.01 1.38
CA ARG A 104 7.10 9.02 1.70
C ARG A 104 8.35 8.36 2.27
N ARG A 105 9.53 8.79 1.83
CA ARG A 105 10.83 8.44 2.38
C ARG A 105 11.11 9.36 3.56
N ARG A 106 11.44 8.78 4.71
CA ARG A 106 12.00 9.50 5.87
C ARG A 106 13.05 8.62 6.51
N ASP A 107 14.19 9.21 6.84
CA ASP A 107 15.33 8.50 7.45
C ASP A 107 15.74 7.25 6.63
N GLY A 108 15.70 7.36 5.31
CA GLY A 108 16.05 6.27 4.39
C GLY A 108 14.94 5.22 4.15
N THR A 109 13.84 5.26 4.89
CA THR A 109 12.77 4.25 4.81
C THR A 109 11.52 4.80 4.13
N TRP A 110 11.03 4.06 3.12
CA TRP A 110 9.77 4.31 2.44
C TRP A 110 8.59 3.78 3.24
N ARG A 111 7.63 4.66 3.55
CA ARG A 111 6.41 4.32 4.29
C ARG A 111 5.18 4.75 3.51
N VAL A 112 4.15 3.93 3.50
CA VAL A 112 2.83 4.32 3.00
C VAL A 112 2.32 5.47 3.85
N THR A 113 1.89 6.54 3.19
CA THR A 113 1.43 7.74 3.89
C THR A 113 0.16 7.47 4.67
N ARG A 114 -0.01 8.19 5.79
CA ARG A 114 -1.22 8.10 6.62
C ARG A 114 -2.49 8.32 5.79
N ASP A 115 -2.50 9.34 4.94
CA ASP A 115 -3.64 9.67 4.07
C ASP A 115 -3.99 8.54 3.10
N THR A 116 -2.98 7.84 2.59
CA THR A 116 -3.20 6.69 1.71
C THR A 116 -3.86 5.55 2.46
N VAL A 117 -3.38 5.22 3.65
CA VAL A 117 -4.00 4.20 4.49
C VAL A 117 -5.44 4.60 4.84
N ALA A 118 -5.66 5.82 5.32
CA ALA A 118 -6.98 6.33 5.67
C ALA A 118 -7.98 6.22 4.51
N ARG A 119 -7.57 6.57 3.28
CA ARG A 119 -8.40 6.44 2.07
C ARG A 119 -8.80 5.00 1.79
N VAL A 120 -7.86 4.05 1.91
CA VAL A 120 -8.14 2.63 1.70
C VAL A 120 -9.10 2.11 2.78
N LEU A 121 -8.83 2.42 4.05
CA LEU A 121 -9.68 2.02 5.19
C LEU A 121 -11.11 2.60 5.10
N GLY A 122 -11.27 3.78 4.49
CA GLY A 122 -12.57 4.37 4.19
C GLY A 122 -13.48 3.47 3.36
N THR A 123 -12.92 2.65 2.46
CA THR A 123 -13.71 1.68 1.66
C THR A 123 -14.25 0.51 2.49
N ALA A 124 -13.58 0.20 3.60
CA ALA A 124 -14.08 -0.72 4.61
C ALA A 124 -15.06 -0.02 5.57
N GLY A 125 -15.31 1.30 5.42
CA GLY A 125 -16.15 2.13 6.29
C GLY A 125 -15.49 2.51 7.62
N VAL A 126 -14.17 2.46 7.70
CA VAL A 126 -13.38 2.93 8.86
C VAL A 126 -13.00 4.38 8.63
N THR A 127 -13.34 5.25 9.58
CA THR A 127 -12.98 6.67 9.52
C THR A 127 -11.74 6.92 10.36
N VAL A 128 -10.67 7.40 9.71
CA VAL A 128 -9.46 7.87 10.40
C VAL A 128 -9.54 9.39 10.49
N PRO A 129 -9.33 9.99 11.67
CA PRO A 129 -9.30 11.44 11.81
C PRO A 129 -8.26 12.07 10.88
N HIS A 130 -8.69 13.10 10.13
CA HIS A 130 -7.78 13.93 9.35
C HIS A 130 -6.85 14.71 10.29
N ARG A 131 -5.57 14.79 9.93
CA ARG A 131 -4.62 15.70 10.56
C ARG A 131 -4.25 16.79 9.56
N PRO A 132 -4.24 18.07 9.94
CA PRO A 132 -3.63 19.10 9.10
C PRO A 132 -2.15 18.81 8.94
N VAL A 133 -1.65 18.99 7.72
CA VAL A 133 -0.23 18.91 7.36
C VAL A 133 0.58 20.04 7.97
#